data_AF-A0A1E8U7G6-F1
#
_entry.id   AF-A0A1E8U7G6-F1
#
_cell.length_a   1.000
_cell.length_b   1.000
_cell.length_c   1.000
_cell.angle_alpha   90.00
_cell.angle_beta   90.00
_cell.angle_gamma   90.00
#
_symmetry.space_group_name_H-M   'P 1'
#
loop_
_entity.id
_entity.type
_entity.pdbx_description
1 polymer ?
#
loop_
_entity_poly.entity_id
_entity_poly.type
_entity_poly.pdbx_seq_one_letter_code
_entity_poly.pdbx_strand_id
1 'polypeptide(L)' 'MWIIVQKSEGLEMYMLELYQNPSYKDLVVFGSLKEGKEFVSKITGYTLENEDDFVQGNKVEIKNI' A
#
# COMPACT_ATOMS: atom_id res chain seq x y z
N MET A 1 -5.73 7.52 -7.12
CA MET A 1 -4.48 6.98 -6.55
C MET A 1 -4.80 5.58 -6.08
N TRP A 2 -3.96 4.60 -6.36
CA TRP A 2 -4.17 3.24 -5.85
C TRP A 2 -2.87 2.66 -5.33
N ILE A 3 -3.01 1.66 -4.48
CA ILE A 3 -1.89 0.94 -3.89
C ILE A 3 -2.00 -0.55 -4.19
N ILE A 4 -0.86 -1.22 -4.24
CA ILE A 4 -0.78 -2.68 -4.31
C ILE A 4 0.23 -3.13 -3.27
N VAL A 5 -0.09 -4.18 -2.51
CA VAL A 5 0.85 -4.79 -1.56
C VAL A 5 1.33 -6.13 -2.11
N GLN A 6 2.63 -6.33 -2.18
CA GLN A 6 3.27 -7.57 -2.63
C GLN A 6 4.09 -8.16 -1.48
N LYS A 7 4.14 -9.49 -1.34
CA LYS A 7 5.04 -10.15 -0.39
C LYS A 7 6.28 -10.63 -1.14
N SER A 8 7.45 -10.34 -0.60
CA SER A 8 8.71 -10.91 -1.05
C SER A 8 8.86 -12.32 -0.50
N GLU A 9 8.81 -13.32 -1.37
CA GLU A 9 8.90 -14.74 -0.99
C GLU A 9 10.27 -15.11 -0.39
N GLY A 10 11.33 -14.37 -0.73
CA GLY A 10 12.69 -14.65 -0.24
C GLY A 10 13.09 -13.88 1.03
N LEU A 11 12.33 -12.85 1.42
CA LEU A 11 12.75 -11.92 2.46
C LEU A 11 11.73 -11.74 3.59
N GLU A 12 10.57 -12.42 3.54
CA GLU A 12 9.47 -12.25 4.51
C GLU A 12 9.06 -10.78 4.71
N MET A 13 9.27 -9.95 3.68
CA MET A 13 8.96 -8.52 3.67
C MET A 13 7.77 -8.25 2.76
N TYR A 14 7.10 -7.14 3.01
CA TYR A 14 6.00 -6.63 2.20
C TYR A 14 6.45 -5.36 1.49
N MET A 15 6.11 -5.23 0.21
CA MET A 15 6.37 -4.06 -0.61
C MET A 15 5.04 -3.43 -1.02
N LEU A 16 4.87 -2.15 -0.73
CA LEU A 16 3.74 -1.36 -1.21
C LEU A 16 4.16 -0.52 -2.40
N GLU A 17 3.35 -0.62 -3.45
CA GLU A 17 3.45 0.17 -4.65
C GLU A 17 2.39 1.25 -4.62
N LEU A 18 2.81 2.52 -4.55
CA LEU A 18 1.92 3.68 -4.54
C LEU A 18 1.86 4.28 -5.95
N TYR A 19 0.70 4.18 -6.60
CA TYR A 19 0.49 4.69 -7.96
C TYR A 19 -0.23 6.05 -7.93
N GLN A 20 0.54 7.11 -8.14
CA GLN A 20 0.03 8.47 -8.34
C GLN A 20 -0.57 8.65 -9.73
N ASN A 21 0.02 7.98 -10.72
CA ASN A 21 -0.46 7.86 -12.07
C ASN A 21 0.03 6.51 -12.66
N PRO A 22 -0.48 6.06 -13.82
CA PRO A 22 -0.08 4.78 -14.40
C PRO A 22 1.42 4.68 -14.74
N SER A 23 2.10 5.82 -14.93
CA SER A 23 3.49 5.91 -15.38
C SER A 23 4.50 6.09 -14.25
N TYR A 24 4.04 6.43 -13.04
CA TYR A 24 4.89 6.72 -11.90
C TYR A 24 4.36 6.04 -10.65
N LYS A 25 5.25 5.27 -10.01
CA LYS A 25 4.98 4.62 -8.73
C LYS A 25 6.13 4.82 -7.76
N ASP A 26 5.79 5.00 -6.50
CA ASP A 26 6.72 4.94 -5.38
C ASP A 26 6.67 3.53 -4.76
N LEU A 27 7.82 3.06 -4.25
CA LEU A 27 7.93 1.75 -3.60
C LEU A 27 8.34 1.94 -2.14
N VAL A 28 7.64 1.26 -1.24
CA VAL A 28 7.93 1.26 0.20
C VAL A 28 7.99 -0.18 0.68
N VAL A 29 8.97 -0.53 1.51
CA VAL A 29 9.15 -1.89 2.05
C VAL A 29 8.95 -1.88 3.55
N PHE A 30 8.30 -2.92 4.08
CA PHE A 30 8.00 -3.10 5.49
C PHE A 30 8.18 -4.57 5.90
N GLY A 31 8.36 -4.82 7.19
CA GLY A 31 8.47 -6.18 7.73
C GLY A 31 7.11 -6.87 7.93
N SER A 32 6.01 -6.12 7.94
CA SER A 32 4.67 -6.68 8.14
C SER A 32 3.56 -5.89 7.45
N LEU A 33 2.42 -6.53 7.20
CA LEU A 33 1.20 -5.86 6.70
C LEU A 33 0.71 -4.76 7.66
N LYS A 34 0.88 -4.96 8.97
CA LYS A 34 0.48 -3.98 9.97
C LYS A 34 1.26 -2.67 9.82
N GLU A 35 2.58 -2.75 9.65
CA GLU A 35 3.43 -1.59 9.39
C GLU A 35 3.02 -0.88 8.09
N GLY A 36 2.73 -1.64 7.03
CA GLY A 36 2.25 -1.08 5.77
C GLY A 36 0.93 -0.31 5.93
N LYS A 37 -0.02 -0.86 6.69
CA LYS A 37 -1.31 -0.21 6.97
C LYS A 37 -1.13 1.08 7.78
N GLU A 38 -0.27 1.06 8.80
CA GLU A 38 0.09 2.25 9.59
C GLU A 38 0.84 3.31 8.77
N PHE A 39 1.60 2.90 7.75
CA PHE A 39 2.22 3.84 6.81
C PHE A 39 1.16 4.54 5.97
N VAL A 40 0.22 3.80 5.38
CA VAL A 40 -0.84 4.37 4.54
C VAL A 40 -1.72 5.35 5.32
N SER A 41 -2.04 5.06 6.58
CA SER A 41 -2.85 5.97 7.42
C SER A 41 -2.14 7.28 7.78
N LYS A 42 -0.81 7.35 7.65
CA LYS A 42 -0.02 8.56 7.86
C LYS A 42 0.19 9.38 6.59
N ILE A 43 -0.18 8.86 5.42
CA ILE A 43 -0.11 9.60 4.15
C ILE A 43 -1.13 10.74 4.24
N THR A 44 -0.62 11.97 4.37
CA THR A 44 -1.48 13.15 4.54
C THR A 44 -2.36 13.35 3.31
N GLY A 45 -3.65 13.58 3.54
CA GLY A 45 -4.62 13.81 2.49
C GLY A 45 -5.18 12.53 1.86
N TYR A 46 -4.82 11.34 2.35
CA TYR A 46 -5.35 10.07 1.84
C TYR A 46 -5.90 9.17 2.94
N THR A 47 -6.92 8.39 2.61
CA THR A 47 -7.44 7.29 3.44
C THR A 47 -7.69 6.04 2.60
N LEU A 48 -7.59 4.88 3.23
CA LEU A 48 -8.11 3.63 2.67
C LEU A 48 -9.63 3.74 2.56
N GLU A 49 -10.18 3.35 1.41
CA GLU A 49 -11.65 3.24 1.26
C GLU A 49 -12.21 2.10 2.09
N ASN A 50 -11.49 0.99 2.11
CA ASN A 50 -11.84 -0.20 2.84
C ASN A 50 -10.57 -0.79 3.45
N GLU A 51 -10.54 -0.87 4.77
CA GLU A 51 -9.38 -1.38 5.49
C GLU A 51 -9.15 -2.88 5.28
N ASP A 52 -10.22 -3.62 4.98
CA ASP A 52 -10.18 -5.08 4.78
C ASP A 52 -9.56 -5.45 3.42
N ASP A 53 -9.52 -4.51 2.47
CA ASP A 53 -8.94 -4.72 1.14
C ASP A 53 -7.41 -4.67 1.17
N PHE A 54 -6.79 -4.24 2.27
CA PHE A 54 -5.34 -4.16 2.46
C PHE A 54 -4.72 -5.55 2.68
N VAL A 55 -4.76 -6.38 1.65
CA VAL A 55 -4.20 -7.72 1.61
C VAL A 55 -3.20 -7.88 0.48
N GLN A 56 -2.34 -8.89 0.58
CA GLN A 56 -1.34 -9.20 -0.44
C GLN A 56 -1.99 -9.46 -1.80
N GLY A 57 -1.40 -8.88 -2.85
CA GLY A 57 -1.78 -9.06 -4.24
C GLY A 57 -3.01 -8.24 -4.67
N ASN A 58 -3.69 -7.56 -3.73
CA ASN A 58 -4.89 -6.81 -4.04
C ASN A 58 -4.59 -5.37 -4.45
N LYS A 59 -5.35 -4.86 -5.41
CA LYS A 59 -5.35 -3.44 -5.76
C LYS A 59 -6.35 -2.73 -4.87
N VAL A 60 -5.88 -1.76 -4.10
CA VAL A 60 -6.72 -0.99 -3.18
C VAL A 60 -6.78 0.47 -3.64
N GLU A 61 -7.98 1.00 -3.78
CA GLU A 61 -8.17 2.43 -4.08
C GLU A 61 -8.05 3.25 -2.79
N ILE A 62 -7.33 4.36 -2.87
CA ILE A 62 -7.23 5.34 -1.78
C ILE A 62 -7.80 6.68 -2.26
N LYS A 63 -8.67 7.25 -1.43
CA LYS A 63 -9.36 8.51 -1.72
C LYS A 63 -8.67 9.67 -1.04
N ASN A 64 -8.75 10.84 -1.68
CA ASN A 64 -8.39 12.09 -1.01
C ASN A 64 -9.42 12.38 0.09
N ILE A 65 -8.96 12.87 1.24
CA ILE A 65 -9.80 13.37 2.33
C ILE A 65 -10.26 14.80 2.01
#